data_AF-A0A5J4PS46-F1
#
_entry.id   AF-A0A5J4PS46-F1
#
_cell.length_a   1.000
_cell.length_b   1.000
_cell.length_c   1.000
_cell.angle_alpha   90.00
_cell.angle_beta   90.00
_cell.angle_gamma   90.00
#
_symmetry.space_group_name_H-M   'P 1'
#
loop_
_entity.id
_entity.type
_entity.pdbx_description
1 polymer ?
#
loop_
_entity_poly.entity_id
_entity_poly.type
_entity_poly.pdbx_seq_one_letter_code
_entity_poly.pdbx_strand_id
1 'polypeptide(L)' 'MVRLSRDQLTGIVEVDETFIGGLKIGDGKQGRGAKTKTLVVVVTECIGKQIERVRFRCILYNRQ' A
#
# COMPACT_ATOMS: atom_id res chain seq x y z
N MET A 1 -10.93 -12.67 -0.77
CA MET A 1 -11.67 -12.53 -2.05
C MET A 1 -11.45 -11.11 -2.58
N VAL A 2 -11.16 -10.91 -3.87
CA VAL A 2 -10.98 -9.58 -4.46
C VAL A 2 -12.32 -9.09 -5.01
N ARG A 3 -12.85 -7.96 -4.50
CA ARG A 3 -14.03 -7.30 -5.10
C ARG A 3 -13.59 -6.45 -6.29
N LEU A 4 -14.20 -6.72 -7.45
CA LEU A 4 -13.96 -5.97 -8.68
C LEU A 4 -14.36 -4.50 -8.54
N SER A 5 -15.46 -4.23 -7.82
CA SER A 5 -15.87 -2.88 -7.47
C SER A 5 -14.89 -2.27 -6.45
N ARG A 6 -14.41 -1.07 -6.75
CA ARG A 6 -13.55 -0.29 -5.84
C ARG A 6 -14.37 0.63 -4.93
N ASP A 7 -15.49 0.11 -4.43
CA ASP A 7 -16.34 0.83 -3.49
C ASP A 7 -15.54 1.28 -2.28
N GLN A 8 -15.93 2.42 -1.74
CA GLN A 8 -15.32 3.00 -0.54
C GLN A 8 -15.44 2.03 0.64
N LEU A 9 -14.46 2.14 1.53
CA LEU A 9 -14.51 1.51 2.84
C LEU A 9 -15.50 2.27 3.73
N THR A 10 -16.11 1.57 4.67
CA THR A 10 -17.19 2.06 5.53
C THR A 10 -16.90 1.77 6.99
N GLY A 11 -17.45 2.58 7.90
CA GLY A 11 -17.22 2.43 9.34
C GLY A 11 -15.88 3.00 9.79
N ILE A 12 -15.28 2.38 10.81
CA ILE A 12 -13.94 2.76 11.30
C ILE A 12 -12.91 2.17 10.35
N VAL A 13 -11.98 3.03 9.91
CA VAL A 13 -10.87 2.62 9.06
C VAL A 13 -9.55 3.00 9.71
N GLU A 14 -8.60 2.08 9.65
CA GLU A 14 -7.20 2.35 9.98
C GLU A 14 -6.41 2.61 8.69
N VAL A 15 -5.50 3.59 8.76
CA VAL A 15 -4.69 4.05 7.63
C VAL A 15 -3.23 3.98 8.03
N ASP A 16 -2.41 3.41 7.17
CA ASP A 16 -0.95 3.42 7.32
C ASP A 16 -0.28 3.57 5.95
N GLU A 17 0.99 3.93 5.95
CA GLU A 17 1.82 4.06 4.76
C GLU A 17 3.01 3.10 4.79
N THR A 18 3.36 2.55 3.62
CA THR A 18 4.50 1.65 3.51
C THR A 18 5.15 1.71 2.14
N PHE A 19 6.40 1.25 2.04
CA PHE A 19 7.16 1.21 0.81
C PHE A 19 7.18 -0.21 0.21
N ILE A 20 6.45 -0.40 -0.89
CA ILE A 20 6.31 -1.70 -1.58
C ILE A 20 7.20 -1.74 -2.83
N GLY A 21 7.76 -2.92 -3.13
CA GLY A 21 8.58 -3.16 -4.31
C GLY A 21 10.07 -2.89 -4.08
N GLY A 22 10.74 -2.36 -5.10
CA GLY A 22 12.20 -2.27 -5.16
C GLY A 22 12.87 -3.44 -5.90
N LEU A 23 12.12 -4.12 -6.78
CA LEU A 23 12.64 -5.16 -7.68
C LEU A 23 13.42 -4.52 -8.85
N LYS A 24 14.46 -3.73 -8.57
CA LYS A 24 15.46 -3.44 -9.60
C LYS A 24 16.35 -4.67 -9.73
N ILE A 25 16.33 -5.29 -10.90
CA ILE A 25 17.23 -6.39 -11.28
C ILE A 25 18.46 -5.73 -11.92
N GLY A 26 19.65 -5.87 -11.33
CA GLY A 26 20.92 -5.26 -11.81
C GLY A 26 21.80 -4.66 -10.71
N ASP A 27 22.84 -3.88 -11.09
CA ASP A 27 23.91 -3.33 -10.22
C ASP A 27 23.49 -2.16 -9.30
N GLY A 28 22.51 -2.38 -8.44
CA GLY A 28 22.07 -1.40 -7.44
C GLY A 28 21.59 -2.02 -6.13
N LYS A 29 21.35 -1.19 -5.10
CA LYS A 29 20.80 -1.69 -3.82
C LYS A 29 19.40 -2.28 -4.03
N GLN A 30 19.25 -3.56 -3.68
CA GLN A 30 17.98 -4.30 -3.71
C GLN A 30 17.34 -4.39 -2.32
N GLY A 31 16.12 -4.93 -2.23
CA GLY A 31 15.47 -5.23 -0.96
C GLY A 31 15.20 -3.98 -0.12
N ARG A 32 15.58 -3.99 1.18
CA ARG A 32 15.33 -2.87 2.11
C ARG A 32 16.01 -1.55 1.71
N GLY A 33 17.16 -1.62 1.02
CA GLY A 33 17.92 -0.44 0.59
C GLY A 33 17.57 0.13 -0.78
N ALA A 34 16.57 -0.44 -1.47
CA ALA A 34 16.19 0.00 -2.80
C ALA A 34 15.52 1.39 -2.76
N LYS A 35 16.06 2.35 -3.51
CA LYS A 35 15.49 3.70 -3.66
C LYS A 35 14.25 3.74 -4.56
N THR A 36 13.99 2.66 -5.29
CA THR A 36 12.90 2.52 -6.27
C THR A 36 11.66 1.85 -5.70
N LYS A 37 11.44 1.97 -4.39
CA LYS A 37 10.20 1.53 -3.76
C LYS A 37 9.11 2.54 -4.04
N THR A 38 7.90 2.04 -4.20
CA THR A 38 6.69 2.85 -4.33
C THR A 38 6.10 3.08 -2.95
N LEU A 39 5.83 4.34 -2.60
CA LEU A 39 5.04 4.67 -1.42
C LEU A 39 3.59 4.27 -1.69
N VAL A 40 3.02 3.46 -0.80
CA VAL A 40 1.66 2.95 -0.89
C VAL A 40 0.95 3.27 0.41
N VAL A 41 -0.21 3.93 0.31
CA VAL A 41 -1.14 4.05 1.42
C VAL A 41 -2.01 2.80 1.44
N VAL A 42 -2.12 2.22 2.63
CA VAL A 42 -2.94 1.05 2.94
C VAL A 42 -4.05 1.50 3.87
N VAL A 43 -5.28 1.10 3.55
CA VAL A 43 -6.45 1.40 4.39
C VAL A 43 -7.23 0.13 4.64
N THR A 44 -7.63 -0.12 5.88
CA THR A 44 -8.37 -1.32 6.30
C THR A 44 -9.62 -0.96 7.10
N GLU A 45 -10.71 -1.69 6.84
CA GLU A 45 -11.91 -1.66 7.70
C GLU A 45 -11.67 -2.44 8.99
N CYS A 46 -12.09 -1.85 10.11
CA CYS A 46 -11.98 -2.43 11.45
C CYS A 46 -13.36 -2.93 11.91
N ILE A 47 -13.47 -4.24 12.18
CA ILE A 47 -14.61 -4.82 12.87
C ILE A 47 -14.13 -5.43 14.19
N GLY A 48 -14.21 -4.64 15.25
CA GLY A 48 -13.66 -5.02 16.55
C GLY A 48 -12.16 -5.26 16.45
N LYS A 49 -11.72 -6.52 16.59
CA LYS A 49 -10.32 -6.94 16.48
C LYS A 49 -9.97 -7.57 15.12
N GLN A 50 -10.90 -7.57 14.16
CA GLN A 50 -10.74 -8.18 12.84
C GLN A 50 -10.52 -7.12 11.77
N ILE A 51 -9.84 -7.53 10.70
CA ILE A 51 -9.61 -6.74 9.50
C ILE A 51 -10.50 -7.29 8.39
N GLU A 52 -11.30 -6.42 7.79
CA GLU A 52 -12.19 -6.77 6.68
C GLU A 52 -11.59 -6.35 5.33
N ARG A 53 -12.18 -5.35 4.66
CA ARG A 53 -11.72 -4.92 3.35
C ARG A 53 -10.48 -4.05 3.49
N VAL A 54 -9.50 -4.34 2.64
CA VAL A 54 -8.28 -3.55 2.48
C VAL A 54 -8.25 -2.87 1.11
N ARG A 55 -7.77 -1.62 1.07
CA ARG A 55 -7.49 -0.86 -0.15
C ARG A 55 -6.04 -0.40 -0.15
N PHE A 56 -5.42 -0.50 -1.33
CA PHE A 56 -4.08 -0.01 -1.59
C PHE A 56 -4.14 1.09 -2.65
N ARG A 57 -3.38 2.16 -2.44
CA ARG A 57 -3.19 3.23 -3.42
C ARG A 57 -1.73 3.65 -3.46
N CYS A 58 -1.12 3.56 -4.64
CA CYS A 58 0.19 4.14 -4.89
C CYS A 58 0.10 5.67 -4.79
N ILE A 59 0.99 6.26 -4.02
CA ILE A 59 1.17 7.72 -3.96
C ILE A 59 2.33 8.07 -4.87
N LEU A 60 2.02 8.75 -5.97
CA LEU A 60 3.04 9.29 -6.86
C LEU A 60 3.55 10.60 -6.27
N TYR A 61 4.82 10.60 -5.87
CA TYR A 61 5.54 11.86 -5.63
C TYR A 61 6.14 12.32 -6.95
N ASN A 62 5.78 13.53 -7.40
CA ASN A 62 6.59 14.24 -8.39
C ASN A 62 7.92 14.58 -7.72
N ARG A 63 8.91 13.70 -7.88
CA ARG A 63 10.29 14.03 -7.53
C ARG A 63 10.80 14.99 -8.60
N GLN A 64 10.83 16.29 -8.27
CA GLN A 64 11.72 17.23 -8.96
C GLN A 64 13.17 16.78 -8.76
#